data_AF-A0A482RPR8-F1
#
_entry.id   AF-A0A482RPR8-F1
#
_cell.length_a   1.000
_cell.length_b   1.000
_cell.length_c   1.000
_cell.angle_alpha   90.00
_cell.angle_beta   90.00
_cell.angle_gamma   90.00
#
_symmetry.space_group_name_H-M   'P 1'
#
loop_
_entity.id
_entity.type
_entity.pdbx_description
1 polymer ?
#
loop_
_entity_poly.entity_id
_entity_poly.type
_entity_poly.pdbx_seq_one_letter_code
_entity_poly.pdbx_strand_id
1 'polypeptide(L)' 'PNGCKVDNDQQMTHVPGLYVAGDASRDVLQVIVAAAEGVEAAIGINNALLREDLL' A
#
# COMPACT_ATOMS: atom_id res chain seq x y z
N PRO A 1 -17.46 -6.46 8.63
CA PRO A 1 -16.60 -5.27 8.77
C PRO A 1 -15.93 -4.95 7.42
N ASN A 2 -16.07 -3.71 6.95
CA ASN A 2 -15.30 -3.25 5.78
C ASN A 2 -13.83 -3.14 6.24
N GLY A 3 -13.08 -4.25 6.14
CA GLY A 3 -11.67 -4.30 6.55
C GLY A 3 -10.80 -3.38 5.71
N CYS A 4 -9.50 -3.33 6.02
CA CYS A 4 -8.50 -2.66 5.19
C CYS A 4 -8.48 -3.33 3.81
N LYS A 5 -8.99 -2.63 2.80
CA LYS A 5 -8.97 -3.08 1.41
C LYS A 5 -7.89 -2.31 0.68
N VAL A 6 -7.05 -3.06 -0.02
CA VAL A 6 -6.15 -2.54 -1.05
C VAL A 6 -6.98 -2.34 -2.31
N ASP A 7 -6.87 -1.14 -2.88
CA ASP A 7 -7.65 -0.70 -4.04
C ASP A 7 -6.78 -0.64 -5.32
N ASN A 8 -5.46 -0.85 -5.22
CA ASN A 8 -4.54 -0.87 -6.37
C ASN A 8 -3.28 -1.73 -6.15
N ASP A 9 -2.50 -1.89 -7.21
CA ASP A 9 -1.23 -2.66 -7.21
C ASP A 9 -0.08 -1.98 -6.44
N GLN A 10 -0.36 -0.88 -5.72
CA GLN A 10 0.62 -0.14 -4.93
C GLN A 10 0.21 -0.07 -3.46
N GLN A 11 -0.64 -1.01 -3.02
CA GLN A 11 -1.04 -1.15 -1.61
C GLN A 11 -1.80 0.06 -1.05
N MET A 12 -2.37 0.91 -1.91
CA MET A 12 -3.16 2.07 -1.51
C MET A 12 -4.57 1.63 -1.13
N THR A 13 -5.14 2.26 -0.10
CA THR A 13 -6.54 2.06 0.28
C THR A 13 -7.47 3.05 -0.46
N HIS A 14 -8.77 2.97 -0.18
CA HIS A 14 -9.73 3.97 -0.66
C HIS A 14 -9.53 5.37 -0.05
N VAL A 15 -8.72 5.50 1.01
CA VAL A 15 -8.38 6.77 1.65
C VAL A 15 -7.10 7.30 1.00
N PRO A 16 -7.12 8.46 0.32
CA PRO A 16 -5.92 9.02 -0.32
C PRO A 16 -4.78 9.21 0.69
N GLY A 17 -3.58 8.79 0.30
CA GLY A 17 -2.37 8.86 1.14
C GLY A 17 -2.26 7.76 2.21
N LEU A 18 -3.26 6.89 2.35
CA LEU A 18 -3.22 5.76 3.28
C LEU A 18 -2.93 4.45 2.54
N TYR A 19 -1.88 3.76 2.99
CA TYR A 19 -1.40 2.49 2.43
C TYR A 19 -1.42 1.40 3.52
N VAL A 20 -1.56 0.15 3.13
CA VAL A 20 -1.58 -1.01 4.04
C VAL A 20 -0.74 -2.15 3.47
N ALA A 21 0.07 -2.81 4.30
CA ALA A 21 0.93 -3.92 3.88
C ALA A 21 1.09 -4.93 5.03
N GLY A 22 1.62 -6.11 4.72
CA GLY A 22 1.86 -7.18 5.69
C GLY A 22 0.58 -7.81 6.19
N ASP A 23 0.58 -8.33 7.43
CA ASP A 23 -0.57 -9.04 7.99
C ASP A 23 -1.84 -8.16 8.16
N ALA A 24 -1.71 -6.84 7.98
CA ALA A 24 -2.85 -5.92 7.88
C ALA A 24 -3.51 -5.94 6.48
N SER A 25 -2.76 -6.34 5.45
CA SER A 25 -3.23 -6.71 4.11
C SER A 25 -3.81 -8.14 4.14
N ARG A 26 -4.74 -8.45 3.23
CA ARG A 26 -5.57 -9.67 3.31
C ARG A 26 -4.95 -10.90 2.64
N ASP A 27 -3.72 -10.81 2.15
CA ASP A 27 -3.22 -11.78 1.18
C ASP A 27 -2.68 -13.04 1.84
N VAL A 28 -1.51 -12.99 2.50
CA VAL A 28 -0.94 -14.15 3.20
C VAL A 28 -0.10 -13.73 4.40
N LEU A 29 -0.08 -14.55 5.45
CA LEU A 29 0.69 -14.32 6.69
C LEU A 29 2.16 -14.74 6.55
N GLN A 30 2.76 -14.50 5.37
CA GLN A 30 4.14 -14.86 5.06
C GLN A 30 5.03 -13.62 5.12
N VAL A 31 6.14 -13.69 5.88
CA VAL A 31 7.10 -12.57 6.02
C VAL A 31 7.61 -12.06 4.67
N ILE A 32 7.81 -12.95 3.69
CA ILE A 32 8.30 -12.53 2.37
C ILE A 32 7.25 -11.74 1.57
N VAL A 33 5.96 -12.05 1.75
CA VAL A 33 4.89 -11.29 1.12
C VAL A 33 4.70 -9.95 1.80
N ALA A 34 4.75 -9.91 3.14
CA ALA A 34 4.72 -8.65 3.88
C ALA A 34 5.84 -7.69 3.44
N ALA A 35 7.04 -8.22 3.18
CA ALA A 35 8.14 -7.43 2.64
C ALA A 35 7.87 -6.92 1.22
N ALA A 36 7.30 -7.75 0.34
CA ALA A 36 6.97 -7.38 -1.04
C ALA A 36 5.89 -6.29 -1.09
N GLU A 37 4.79 -6.45 -0.34
CA GLU A 37 3.75 -5.44 -0.20
C GLU A 37 4.33 -4.13 0.38
N GLY A 38 5.24 -4.22 1.36
CA GLY A 38 5.93 -3.04 1.90
C GLY A 38 6.72 -2.27 0.84
N VAL A 39 7.34 -2.96 -0.12
CA VAL A 39 8.05 -2.34 -1.25
C VAL A 39 7.06 -1.67 -2.21
N GLU A 40 5.96 -2.33 -2.54
CA GLU A 40 4.91 -1.77 -3.41
C GLU A 40 4.30 -0.50 -2.80
N ALA A 41 3.99 -0.52 -1.50
CA ALA A 41 3.52 0.64 -0.75
C ALA A 41 4.53 1.79 -0.79
N ALA A 42 5.82 1.51 -0.57
CA ALA A 42 6.87 2.52 -0.61
C ALA A 42 7.01 3.17 -1.99
N ILE A 43 6.91 2.39 -3.08
CA ILE A 43 6.89 2.92 -4.45
C ILE A 43 5.64 3.79 -4.67
N GLY A 44 4.48 3.34 -4.19
CA GLY A 44 3.22 4.11 -4.20
C GLY A 44 3.34 5.47 -3.54
N ILE A 45 3.83 5.49 -2.30
CA ILE A 45 4.06 6.71 -1.51
C ILE A 45 5.02 7.65 -2.24
N ASN A 46 6.17 7.15 -2.69
CA ASN A 46 7.15 7.97 -3.39
C ASN A 46 6.58 8.59 -4.67
N ASN A 47 5.86 7.80 -5.47
CA ASN A 47 5.25 8.30 -6.70
C ASN A 47 4.14 9.32 -6.45
N ALA A 48 3.36 9.17 -5.38
CA ALA A 48 2.34 10.13 -4.99
C ALA A 48 2.98 11.46 -4.56
N LEU A 49 3.98 11.41 -3.67
CA LEU A 49 4.70 12.61 -3.21
C LEU A 49 5.41 13.34 -4.35
N LEU A 50 6.09 12.61 -5.24
CA LEU A 50 6.72 13.22 -6.42
C LEU A 50 5.70 13.90 -7.35
N ARG A 51 4.47 13.37 -7.47
CA ARG A 51 3.41 14.03 -8.24
C ARG A 51 2.91 15.28 -7.53
N GLU A 52 2.72 15.23 -6.20
CA GLU A 52 2.31 16.39 -5.41
C GLU A 52 3.34 17.52 -5.48
N ASP A 53 4.65 17.22 -5.40
CA ASP A 53 5.73 18.22 -5.48
C ASP A 53 5.86 18.87 -6.87
N LEU A 54 5.33 18.23 -7.91
CA LEU A 54 5.40 18.70 -9.31
C LEU A 54 4.12 19.42 -9.77
N LEU A 55 3.09 19.50 -8.92
CA LEU A 55 1.79 20.14 -9.19
C LEU A 55 1.68 21.50 -8.49
#